data_AF-A0A662FE54-F1
#
_entry.id   AF-A0A662FE54-F1
#
_cell.length_a   1.000
_cell.length_b   1.000
_cell.length_c   1.000
_cell.angle_alpha   90.00
_cell.angle_beta   90.00
_cell.angle_gamma   90.00
#
_symmetry.space_group_name_H-M   'P 1'
#
loop_
_entity.id
_entity.type
_entity.pdbx_description
1 polymer ?
#
loop_
_entity_poly.entity_id
_entity_poly.type
_entity_poly.pdbx_seq_one_letter_code
_entity_poly.pdbx_strand_id
1 'polypeptide(L)'
;MEKKRINLNIIDGPEFFAHETSINFSPMQFVLDFKTITPRIDPRSKEAHHYVIRHNVVMIDPYHAKKLHELLSDAIKNYEKEFGRIEKPKQIKKLEKKAKQKKQKKKEPTTPAYLG
;
A
#
# COMPACT_ATOMS: atom_id res chain seq x y z
N MET A 1 37.69 28.27 -6.56
CA MET A 1 36.70 27.39 -7.21
C MET A 1 35.36 28.12 -7.18
N GLU A 2 34.88 28.59 -8.33
CA GLU A 2 33.57 29.23 -8.44
C GLU A 2 32.45 28.23 -8.16
N LYS A 3 31.50 28.61 -7.30
CA LYS A 3 30.29 27.83 -7.01
C LYS A 3 29.34 27.95 -8.21
N LYS A 4 29.36 26.98 -9.13
CA LYS A 4 28.33 26.85 -10.16
C LYS A 4 26.96 26.73 -9.49
N ARG A 5 26.09 27.71 -9.74
CA ARG A 5 24.67 27.63 -9.35
C ARG A 5 23.97 26.68 -10.31
N ILE A 6 23.52 25.54 -9.81
CA ILE A 6 22.70 24.61 -10.59
C ILE A 6 21.28 25.17 -10.58
N ASN A 7 20.78 25.60 -11.73
CA ASN A 7 19.38 25.96 -11.90
C ASN A 7 18.58 24.67 -12.05
N LEU A 8 17.83 24.31 -11.01
CA LEU A 8 17.00 23.12 -10.95
C LEU A 8 15.54 23.55 -11.16
N ASN A 9 14.89 23.04 -12.20
CA ASN A 9 13.47 23.26 -12.45
C ASN A 9 12.74 21.95 -12.16
N ILE A 10 11.87 21.96 -11.15
CA ILE A 10 11.11 20.78 -10.71
C ILE A 10 9.70 20.91 -11.27
N ILE A 11 9.27 19.89 -12.01
CA ILE A 11 7.90 19.80 -12.50
C ILE A 11 7.16 18.87 -11.53
N ASP A 12 6.34 19.45 -10.67
CA ASP A 12 5.55 18.69 -9.71
C ASP A 12 4.31 18.09 -10.39
N GLY A 13 4.10 16.79 -10.18
CA GLY A 13 2.83 16.14 -10.49
C GLY A 13 1.79 16.42 -9.42
N PRO A 14 0.49 16.18 -9.69
CA PRO A 14 -0.55 16.38 -8.69
C PRO A 14 -0.34 15.42 -7.50
N GLU A 15 -0.30 15.97 -6.28
CA GLU A 15 -0.19 15.14 -5.08
C GLU A 15 -1.42 14.23 -4.96
N PHE A 16 -1.20 13.04 -4.37
CA PHE A 16 -2.29 12.13 -4.09
C PHE A 16 -1.96 11.22 -2.91
N PHE A 17 -3.02 10.74 -2.24
CA PHE A 17 -2.90 9.81 -1.13
C PHE A 17 -3.06 8.37 -1.62
N ALA A 18 -1.98 7.59 -1.54
CA ALA A 18 -2.01 6.17 -1.87
C ALA A 18 -2.72 5.38 -0.75
N HIS A 19 -3.88 4.83 -1.07
CA HIS A 19 -4.61 3.94 -0.16
C HIS A 19 -4.05 2.53 -0.19
N GLU A 20 -3.54 2.13 -1.35
CA GLU A 20 -2.93 0.82 -1.59
C GLU A 20 -1.61 1.01 -2.32
N THR A 21 -0.62 0.22 -1.90
CA THR A 21 0.68 0.13 -2.56
C THR A 21 0.95 -1.34 -2.88
N SER A 22 1.29 -1.64 -4.12
CA SER A 22 1.75 -2.96 -4.55
C SER A 22 3.17 -2.89 -5.10
N ILE A 23 3.94 -3.95 -4.88
CA ILE A 23 5.32 -4.06 -5.34
C ILE A 23 5.40 -5.29 -6.23
N ASN A 24 5.78 -5.07 -7.48
CA ASN A 24 6.15 -6.11 -8.43
C ASN A 24 7.64 -6.00 -8.72
N PHE A 25 8.29 -7.10 -9.08
CA PHE A 25 9.70 -7.06 -9.45
C PHE A 25 10.02 -8.02 -10.59
N SER A 26 11.00 -7.63 -11.38
CA SER A 26 11.77 -8.49 -12.28
C SER A 26 13.25 -8.39 -11.90
N PRO A 27 14.13 -9.25 -12.44
CA PRO A 27 15.56 -9.18 -12.14
C PRO A 27 16.20 -7.81 -12.41
N MET A 28 15.62 -7.00 -13.28
CA MET A 28 16.17 -5.69 -13.68
C MET A 28 15.45 -4.49 -13.08
N GLN A 29 14.24 -4.67 -12.54
CA GLN A 29 13.44 -3.53 -12.05
C GLN A 29 12.46 -3.94 -10.95
N PHE A 30 12.24 -3.01 -10.04
CA PHE A 30 11.12 -2.98 -9.11
C PHE A 30 10.10 -1.97 -9.61
N VAL A 31 8.83 -2.35 -9.56
CA VAL A 31 7.69 -1.54 -9.94
C VAL A 31 6.83 -1.32 -8.70
N LEU A 32 6.79 -0.08 -8.23
CA LEU A 32 6.00 0.37 -7.10
C LEU A 32 4.73 1.04 -7.64
N ASP A 33 3.61 0.37 -7.45
CA ASP A 33 2.30 0.83 -7.89
C ASP A 33 1.54 1.44 -6.72
N PHE A 34 1.17 2.72 -6.85
CA PHE A 34 0.39 3.45 -5.84
C PHE A 34 -1.01 3.73 -6.37
N LYS A 35 -2.03 3.30 -5.63
CA LYS A 35 -3.44 3.44 -6.03
C LYS A 35 -4.21 4.26 -5.01
N THR A 36 -4.95 5.25 -5.51
CA THR A 36 -6.00 5.96 -4.78
C THR A 36 -7.33 5.42 -5.24
N ILE A 37 -8.15 4.92 -4.32
CA ILE A 37 -9.49 4.46 -4.64
C ILE A 37 -10.47 5.36 -3.93
N THR A 38 -11.21 6.17 -4.69
CA THR A 38 -12.21 7.10 -4.14
C THR A 38 -13.60 6.70 -4.63
N PRO A 39 -14.53 6.32 -3.72
CA PRO A 39 -15.92 6.18 -4.10
C PRO A 39 -16.49 7.57 -4.41
N ARG A 40 -17.04 7.76 -5.60
CA ARG A 40 -17.76 8.97 -5.97
C ARG A 40 -19.23 8.67 -6.12
N ILE A 41 -20.05 9.55 -5.54
CA ILE A 41 -21.49 9.60 -5.78
C ILE A 41 -21.69 10.69 -6.82
N ASP A 42 -22.16 10.31 -8.00
CA ASP A 42 -22.62 11.28 -8.99
C ASP A 42 -24.07 11.64 -8.65
N PRO A 43 -24.39 12.89 -8.27
CA PRO A 43 -25.76 13.27 -7.93
C PRO A 43 -26.73 13.22 -9.13
N ARG A 44 -26.23 13.09 -10.36
CA ARG A 44 -27.04 12.98 -11.59
C ARG A 44 -27.27 11.53 -12.00
N SER A 45 -26.41 10.61 -11.56
CA SER A 45 -26.59 9.19 -11.78
C SER A 45 -27.54 8.62 -10.73
N LYS A 46 -28.71 8.13 -11.15
CA LYS A 46 -29.60 7.36 -10.27
C LYS A 46 -29.07 5.95 -9.99
N GLU A 47 -28.00 5.54 -10.68
CA GLU A 47 -27.46 4.19 -10.61
C GLU A 47 -25.97 4.19 -10.25
N ALA A 48 -25.68 3.51 -9.15
CA ALA A 48 -24.39 3.01 -8.68
C ALA A 48 -23.33 4.03 -8.23
N HIS A 49 -22.74 3.71 -7.07
CA HIS A 49 -21.48 4.27 -6.63
C HIS A 49 -20.37 3.88 -7.61
N HIS A 50 -19.66 4.85 -8.18
CA HIS A 50 -18.51 4.59 -9.05
C HIS A 50 -17.20 4.72 -8.26
N TYR A 51 -16.31 3.75 -8.38
CA TYR A 51 -14.96 3.86 -7.86
C TYR A 51 -14.07 4.54 -8.88
N VAL A 52 -13.48 5.67 -8.50
CA VAL A 52 -12.45 6.34 -9.30
C VAL A 52 -11.09 5.89 -8.78
N ILE A 53 -10.29 5.28 -9.65
CA ILE A 53 -8.94 4.81 -9.34
C ILE A 53 -7.93 5.74 -9.99
N ARG A 54 -7.08 6.37 -9.17
CA ARG A 54 -5.86 7.07 -9.64
C ARG A 54 -4.68 6.15 -9.40
N HIS A 55 -3.89 5.86 -10.42
CA HIS A 55 -2.76 4.93 -10.37
C HIS A 55 -1.49 5.61 -10.85
N ASN A 56 -0.49 5.69 -9.97
CA ASN A 56 0.82 6.23 -10.28
C ASN A 56 1.89 5.16 -10.02
N VAL A 57 2.83 5.03 -10.97
CA VAL A 57 3.84 3.97 -10.97
C VAL A 57 5.22 4.58 -10.81
N VAL A 58 6.02 4.03 -9.91
CA VAL A 58 7.42 4.36 -9.75
C VAL A 58 8.26 3.12 -10.07
N MET A 59 9.11 3.23 -11.09
CA MET A 59 10.03 2.17 -11.50
C MET A 59 11.43 2.50 -11.01
N ILE A 60 12.06 1.56 -10.32
CA ILE A 60 13.41 1.70 -9.78
C ILE A 60 14.20 0.44 -10.04
N ASP A 61 15.53 0.55 -10.15
CA ASP A 61 16.38 -0.63 -10.25
C ASP A 61 16.47 -1.36 -8.88
N PRO A 62 16.99 -2.61 -8.85
CA PRO A 62 17.12 -3.34 -7.60
C PRO A 62 18.06 -2.69 -6.57
N TYR A 63 19.11 -1.99 -7.03
CA TYR A 63 20.06 -1.36 -6.14
C TYR A 63 19.47 -0.14 -5.42
N HIS A 64 18.80 0.76 -6.16
CA HIS A 64 18.10 1.89 -5.55
C HIS A 64 16.90 1.44 -4.73
N ALA A 65 16.22 0.34 -5.08
CA ALA A 65 15.19 -0.25 -4.23
C ALA A 65 15.73 -0.65 -2.84
N LYS A 66 16.92 -1.25 -2.80
CA LYS A 66 17.59 -1.57 -1.54
C LYS A 66 17.92 -0.31 -0.74
N LYS A 67 18.45 0.72 -1.40
CA LYS A 67 18.75 2.01 -0.75
C LYS A 67 17.50 2.72 -0.25
N LEU A 68 16.41 2.67 -0.99
CA LEU A 68 15.11 3.18 -0.56
C LEU A 68 14.63 2.47 0.71
N HIS A 69 14.78 1.15 0.80
CA HIS A 69 14.43 0.39 1.99
C HIS A 69 15.26 0.79 3.21
N GLU A 70 16.57 0.97 3.05
CA GLU A 70 17.47 1.44 4.12
C GLU A 70 17.02 2.82 4.64
N LEU A 71 16.83 3.78 3.74
CA LEU A 71 16.39 5.14 4.07
C LEU A 71 15.03 5.16 4.77
N LEU A 72 14.05 4.41 4.24
CA LEU A 72 12.71 4.34 4.83
C LEU A 72 12.74 3.71 6.22
N SER A 73 13.56 2.67 6.41
CA SER A 73 13.71 2.00 7.70
C SER A 73 14.29 2.94 8.75
N ASP A 74 15.28 3.76 8.39
CA ASP A 74 15.88 4.70 9.33
C ASP A 74 14.94 5.87 9.65
N ALA A 75 14.17 6.35 8.67
CA ALA A 75 13.11 7.33 8.90
C ALA A 75 12.04 6.80 9.88
N ILE A 76 11.59 5.55 9.71
CA ILE A 76 10.64 4.90 10.62
C ILE A 76 11.22 4.77 12.03
N LYS A 77 12.47 4.32 12.16
CA LYS A 77 13.11 4.19 13.48
C LYS A 77 13.20 5.53 14.20
N ASN A 78 13.53 6.61 13.49
CA ASN A 78 13.62 7.94 14.08
C ASN A 78 12.23 8.44 14.50
N TYR A 79 11.21 8.23 13.66
CA TYR A 79 9.82 8.51 14.03
C TYR A 79 9.39 7.74 15.29
N GLU A 80 9.68 6.43 15.36
CA GLU A 80 9.31 5.62 16.52
C GLU A 80 10.04 6.01 17.81
N LYS A 81 11.27 6.51 17.71
CA LYS A 81 12.02 7.05 18.86
C LYS A 81 11.38 8.32 19.42
N GLU A 82 10.84 9.18 18.55
CA GLU A 82 10.26 10.48 18.93
C GLU A 82 8.79 10.37 19.36
N PHE A 83 7.98 9.61 18.61
CA PHE A 83 6.52 9.57 18.76
C PHE A 83 6.00 8.26 19.36
N GLY A 84 6.89 7.30 19.62
CA GLY A 84 6.54 5.97 20.11
C GLY A 84 6.27 4.97 18.99
N ARG A 85 6.13 3.70 19.38
CA ARG A 85 6.05 2.56 18.46
C ARG A 85 4.77 2.61 17.61
N ILE A 86 4.90 2.33 16.31
CA ILE A 86 3.77 2.24 15.41
C ILE A 86 3.02 0.92 15.69
N GLU A 87 1.90 1.02 16.41
CA GLU A 87 1.06 -0.13 16.70
C GLU A 87 -0.03 -0.34 15.64
N LYS A 88 -0.31 -1.61 15.33
CA LYS A 88 -1.49 -1.95 14.53
C LYS A 88 -2.77 -1.47 15.24
N PRO A 89 -3.67 -0.74 14.54
CA PRO A 89 -4.96 -0.33 15.08
C PRO A 89 -5.79 -1.51 15.61
N LYS A 90 -6.50 -1.29 16.72
CA LYS A 90 -7.34 -2.32 17.38
C LYS A 90 -8.39 -2.90 16.43
N GLN A 91 -8.92 -2.09 15.52
CA GLN A 91 -9.92 -2.45 14.51
C GLN A 91 -9.35 -3.47 13.53
N ILE A 92 -8.13 -3.27 13.04
CA ILE A 92 -7.44 -4.21 12.14
C ILE A 92 -7.16 -5.53 12.87
N LYS A 93 -6.69 -5.48 14.13
CA LYS A 93 -6.49 -6.68 14.96
C LYS A 93 -7.78 -7.50 15.13
N LYS A 94 -8.93 -6.84 15.34
CA LYS A 94 -10.25 -7.49 15.43
C LYS A 94 -10.67 -8.14 14.10
N LEU A 95 -10.44 -7.48 12.97
CA LEU A 95 -10.74 -7.99 11.64
C LEU A 95 -9.91 -9.25 11.31
N GLU A 96 -8.61 -9.22 11.57
CA GLU A 96 -7.72 -10.38 11.38
C GLU A 96 -8.17 -11.60 12.22
N LYS A 97 -8.56 -11.38 13.48
CA LYS A 97 -9.07 -12.46 14.36
C LYS A 97 -10.35 -13.09 13.80
N LYS A 98 -11.31 -12.27 13.34
CA LYS A 98 -12.54 -12.74 12.70
C LYS A 98 -12.26 -13.52 11.41
N ALA A 99 -11.31 -13.08 10.60
CA ALA A 99 -10.93 -13.76 9.35
C ALA A 99 -10.30 -15.14 9.61
N LYS A 100 -9.42 -15.26 10.62
CA LYS A 100 -8.82 -16.53 11.03
C LYS A 100 -9.87 -17.53 11.53
N GLN A 101 -10.83 -17.08 12.35
CA GLN A 101 -11.92 -17.93 12.85
C GLN A 101 -12.82 -18.45 11.71
N LYS A 102 -13.14 -17.61 10.71
CA LYS A 102 -13.91 -18.05 9.53
C LYS A 102 -13.16 -19.08 8.67
N LYS A 103 -11.83 -18.98 8.56
CA LYS A 103 -11.02 -19.97 7.83
C LYS A 103 -10.95 -21.32 8.56
N GLN A 104 -10.95 -21.32 9.89
CA GLN A 104 -10.99 -22.56 10.69
C GLN A 104 -12.32 -23.29 10.58
N LYS A 105 -13.46 -22.56 10.64
CA LYS A 105 -14.80 -23.15 10.46
C LYS A 105 -15.05 -23.78 9.08
N LYS A 106 -14.33 -23.32 8.03
CA LYS A 106 -14.42 -23.90 6.68
C LYS A 106 -13.55 -25.16 6.47
N LYS A 107 -12.66 -25.48 7.41
CA LYS A 107 -11.73 -26.62 7.31
C LYS A 107 -12.25 -27.90 7.98
N GLU A 108 -13.37 -27.84 8.70
CA GLU A 108 -14.04 -29.03 9.19
C GLU A 108 -14.68 -29.76 7.99
N PRO A 109 -14.26 -30.99 7.65
CA PRO A 109 -14.87 -31.73 6.56
C PRO A 109 -16.31 -32.05 6.96
N THR A 110 -17.26 -31.41 6.29
CA THR A 110 -18.66 -31.83 6.30
C THR A 110 -18.80 -33.06 5.40
N THR A 111 -18.16 -34.17 5.77
CA THR A 111 -18.45 -35.47 5.14
C THR A 111 -19.79 -35.93 5.72
N PRO A 112 -20.85 -36.07 4.92
CA PRO A 112 -22.11 -36.57 5.44
C PRO A 112 -21.94 -37.99 5.97
N ALA A 113 -22.49 -38.26 7.15
CA ALA A 113 -22.34 -39.53 7.88
C ALA A 113 -22.94 -40.77 7.15
N TYR A 114 -23.52 -40.60 5.96
CA TYR A 114 -24.15 -41.68 5.18
C TYR A 114 -23.26 -42.24 4.06
N LEU A 115 -22.02 -41.76 3.92
CA LEU A 115 -21.03 -42.24 2.95
C LEU A 115 -19.99 -43.20 3.56
N GLY A 116 -20.30 -43.80 4.72
CA GLY A 116 -19.45 -44.77 5.42
C GLY A 116 -20.14 -46.12 5.56
#